data_AF-A0A833J1K4-F1
#
_entry.id   AF-A0A833J1K4-F1
#
_cell.length_a   1.000
_cell.length_b   1.000
_cell.length_c   1.000
_cell.angle_alpha   90.00
_cell.angle_beta   90.00
_cell.angle_gamma   90.00
#
_symmetry.space_group_name_H-M   'P 1'
#
loop_
_entity.id
_entity.type
_entity.pdbx_description
1 polymer ?
#
loop_
_entity_poly.entity_id
_entity_poly.type
_entity_poly.pdbx_seq_one_letter_code
_entity_poly.pdbx_strand_id
1 'polypeptide(L)'
;MTTQGLDTRGARKARRRLGLEGANTLVQTLAILGAGVWGVYTFVYEARIKPGLAPPSVSVKTDLARVGERGDRVAIRSTVTRTNVGQAGVRVLGLTYTVIGIRTRFSEPGGDDAAREAAFRASLTGTASLDAARDYRRESDGEPILRQGVLFSGATDLPSEPSELNPGESVSRDVIVYADRKSFDAVRFEVRLAYAKEDDRPVRLRFEAGADGGLATVPVEPCPAPKCPLRTTDFATEFSLW
;
A
#
# COMPACT_ATOMS: atom_id res chain seq x y z
N MET A 1 -25.03 16.00 -96.01
CA MET A 1 -24.78 14.66 -95.46
C MET A 1 -23.48 14.73 -94.68
N THR A 2 -23.51 15.06 -93.39
CA THR A 2 -22.34 14.94 -92.51
C THR A 2 -22.81 14.78 -91.07
N THR A 3 -22.39 13.67 -90.47
CA THR A 3 -22.80 13.07 -89.20
C THR A 3 -22.20 13.77 -87.97
N GLN A 4 -23.04 14.04 -86.97
CA GLN A 4 -22.62 14.38 -85.60
C GLN A 4 -21.98 13.16 -84.91
N GLY A 5 -20.70 13.27 -84.55
CA GLY A 5 -20.01 12.33 -83.68
C GLY A 5 -20.14 12.76 -82.21
N LEU A 6 -20.89 11.98 -81.43
CA LEU A 6 -21.15 12.19 -80.01
C LEU A 6 -19.89 12.16 -79.13
N ASP A 7 -19.65 13.24 -78.41
CA ASP A 7 -18.68 13.36 -77.32
C ASP A 7 -19.12 12.56 -76.07
N THR A 8 -18.75 11.28 -76.03
CA THR A 8 -19.09 10.36 -74.92
C THR A 8 -17.89 10.02 -74.03
N ARG A 9 -16.69 10.51 -74.33
CA ARG A 9 -15.46 10.18 -73.59
C ARG A 9 -15.22 11.12 -72.40
N GLY A 10 -15.58 12.40 -72.50
CA GLY A 10 -15.44 13.37 -71.39
C GLY A 10 -16.34 13.07 -70.19
N ALA A 11 -17.60 12.71 -70.44
CA ALA A 11 -18.60 12.42 -69.41
C ALA A 11 -18.24 11.19 -68.54
N ARG A 12 -17.62 10.15 -69.11
CA ARG A 12 -17.20 8.95 -68.35
C ARG A 12 -16.01 9.22 -67.41
N LYS A 13 -15.07 10.09 -67.78
CA LYS A 13 -13.93 10.48 -66.92
C LYS A 13 -14.37 11.35 -65.75
N ALA A 14 -15.27 12.31 -65.99
CA ALA A 14 -15.82 13.17 -64.95
C ALA A 14 -16.66 12.38 -63.92
N ARG A 15 -17.53 11.45 -64.38
CA ARG A 15 -18.31 10.57 -63.50
C ARG A 15 -17.42 9.65 -62.64
N ARG A 16 -16.30 9.17 -63.18
CA ARG A 16 -15.33 8.33 -62.43
C ARG A 16 -14.56 9.12 -61.37
N ARG A 17 -14.21 10.38 -61.63
CA ARG A 17 -13.54 11.26 -60.64
C ARG A 17 -14.47 11.63 -59.48
N LEU A 18 -15.72 12.01 -59.77
CA LEU A 18 -16.73 12.31 -58.75
C LEU A 18 -17.06 11.09 -57.86
N GLY A 19 -17.09 9.88 -58.44
CA GLY A 19 -17.30 8.64 -57.69
C GLY A 19 -16.11 8.24 -56.80
N LEU A 20 -14.88 8.54 -57.22
CA LEU A 20 -13.67 8.29 -56.43
C LEU A 20 -13.52 9.31 -55.29
N GLU A 21 -13.86 10.58 -55.53
CA GLU A 21 -13.87 11.62 -54.51
C GLU A 21 -14.93 11.33 -53.44
N GLY A 22 -16.16 10.97 -53.82
CA GLY A 22 -17.21 10.59 -52.87
C GLY A 22 -16.88 9.32 -52.06
N ALA A 23 -16.27 8.32 -52.70
CA ALA A 23 -15.80 7.13 -52.00
C ALA A 23 -14.65 7.46 -51.02
N ASN A 24 -13.72 8.32 -51.42
CA ASN A 24 -12.62 8.76 -50.56
C ASN A 24 -13.13 9.58 -49.36
N THR A 25 -14.08 10.50 -49.58
CA THR A 25 -14.71 11.26 -48.49
C THR A 25 -15.45 10.34 -47.53
N LEU A 26 -16.19 9.33 -48.02
CA LEU A 26 -16.87 8.36 -47.15
C LEU A 26 -15.87 7.54 -46.31
N VAL A 27 -14.80 7.05 -46.93
CA VAL A 27 -13.72 6.32 -46.24
C VAL A 27 -13.07 7.22 -45.20
N GLN A 28 -12.81 8.49 -45.53
CA GLN A 28 -12.23 9.46 -44.60
C GLN A 28 -13.15 9.74 -43.42
N THR A 29 -14.46 9.91 -43.64
CA THR A 29 -15.45 10.09 -42.57
C THR A 29 -15.52 8.85 -41.67
N LEU A 30 -15.56 7.64 -42.26
CA LEU A 30 -15.56 6.39 -41.49
C LEU A 30 -14.25 6.21 -40.70
N ALA A 31 -13.11 6.62 -41.26
CA ALA A 31 -11.83 6.58 -40.57
C ALA A 31 -11.80 7.53 -39.37
N ILE A 32 -12.35 8.75 -39.50
CA ILE A 32 -12.45 9.72 -38.40
C ILE A 32 -13.39 9.19 -37.31
N LEU A 33 -14.56 8.65 -37.68
CA LEU A 33 -15.50 8.06 -36.72
C LEU A 33 -14.90 6.83 -36.05
N GLY A 34 -14.24 5.97 -36.81
CA GLY A 34 -13.54 4.80 -36.28
C GLY A 34 -12.43 5.18 -35.31
N ALA A 35 -11.63 6.19 -35.64
CA ALA A 35 -10.59 6.72 -34.74
C ALA A 35 -11.21 7.35 -33.47
N GLY A 36 -12.35 8.05 -33.59
CA GLY A 36 -13.07 8.61 -32.46
C GLY A 36 -13.62 7.53 -31.52
N VAL A 37 -14.30 6.52 -32.06
CA VAL A 37 -14.83 5.38 -31.29
C VAL A 37 -13.68 4.59 -30.64
N TRP A 38 -12.60 4.34 -31.38
CA TRP A 38 -11.42 3.67 -30.85
C TRP A 38 -10.79 4.46 -29.70
N GLY A 39 -10.61 5.78 -29.87
CA GLY A 39 -10.08 6.65 -28.82
C GLY A 39 -10.95 6.71 -27.57
N VAL A 40 -12.28 6.73 -27.73
CA VAL A 40 -13.21 6.65 -26.59
C VAL A 40 -13.12 5.28 -25.91
N TYR A 41 -13.09 4.19 -26.69
CA TYR A 41 -12.94 2.84 -26.17
C TYR A 41 -11.64 2.69 -25.37
N THR A 42 -10.50 3.09 -25.93
CA THR A 42 -9.20 2.98 -25.25
C THR A 42 -9.15 3.85 -24.01
N PHE A 43 -9.64 5.09 -24.08
CA PHE A 43 -9.66 5.98 -22.92
C PHE A 43 -10.53 5.40 -21.79
N VAL A 44 -11.75 4.95 -22.08
CA VAL A 44 -12.64 4.35 -21.07
C VAL A 44 -12.06 3.06 -20.51
N TYR A 45 -11.56 2.19 -21.39
CA TYR A 45 -11.01 0.90 -20.99
C TYR A 45 -9.74 1.04 -20.15
N GLU A 46 -8.76 1.82 -20.62
CA GLU A 46 -7.47 1.97 -19.97
C GLU A 46 -7.49 2.91 -18.76
N ALA A 47 -8.28 4.00 -18.81
CA ALA A 47 -8.31 4.97 -17.72
C ALA A 47 -9.33 4.65 -16.62
N ARG A 48 -10.38 3.85 -16.92
CA ARG A 48 -11.45 3.57 -15.94
C ARG A 48 -11.65 2.09 -15.64
N ILE A 49 -11.79 1.24 -16.66
CA ILE A 49 -12.13 -0.18 -16.45
C ILE A 49 -10.93 -0.97 -15.92
N LYS A 50 -9.80 -0.94 -16.62
CA LYS A 50 -8.59 -1.70 -16.26
C LYS A 50 -8.03 -1.32 -14.87
N PRO A 51 -7.92 -0.04 -14.49
CA PRO A 51 -7.49 0.34 -13.14
C PRO A 51 -8.51 -0.06 -12.08
N GLY A 52 -9.81 0.00 -12.40
CA GLY A 52 -10.90 -0.45 -11.53
C GLY A 52 -10.94 -1.96 -11.27
N LEU A 53 -10.22 -2.78 -12.05
CA LEU A 53 -10.11 -4.23 -11.83
C LEU A 53 -8.79 -4.64 -11.17
N ALA A 54 -7.85 -3.70 -11.04
CA ALA A 54 -6.58 -3.95 -10.38
C ALA A 54 -6.78 -4.11 -8.86
N PRO A 55 -6.03 -5.02 -8.21
CA PRO A 55 -6.07 -5.11 -6.76
C PRO A 55 -5.50 -3.83 -6.13
N PRO A 56 -6.04 -3.39 -4.97
CA PRO A 56 -5.47 -2.27 -4.24
C PRO A 56 -4.07 -2.63 -3.73
N SER A 57 -3.13 -1.69 -3.77
CA SER A 57 -1.75 -1.92 -3.31
C SER A 57 -1.19 -0.67 -2.65
N VAL A 58 -0.85 -0.78 -1.37
CA VAL A 58 -0.28 0.31 -0.58
C VAL A 58 1.07 -0.10 -0.02
N SER A 59 2.06 0.76 -0.24
CA SER A 59 3.37 0.67 0.40
C SER A 59 3.40 1.57 1.64
N VAL A 60 4.03 1.09 2.70
CA VAL A 60 4.22 1.84 3.93
C VAL A 60 5.72 1.93 4.21
N LYS A 61 6.20 3.14 4.44
CA LYS A 61 7.57 3.43 4.88
C LYS A 61 7.52 4.15 6.21
N THR A 62 8.42 3.79 7.11
CA THR A 62 8.61 4.50 8.38
C THR A 62 10.05 4.97 8.48
N ASP A 63 10.25 6.24 8.80
CA ASP A 63 11.55 6.83 9.10
C ASP A 63 11.57 7.26 10.58
N LEU A 64 12.61 6.83 11.31
CA LEU A 64 12.76 7.13 12.74
C LEU A 64 13.94 8.07 12.95
N ALA A 65 13.72 9.15 13.70
CA ALA A 65 14.75 10.12 14.04
C ALA A 65 14.65 10.54 15.51
N ARG A 66 15.79 10.59 16.20
CA ARG A 66 15.87 11.26 17.51
C ARG A 66 15.69 12.76 17.32
N VAL A 67 14.72 13.33 18.04
CA VAL A 67 14.37 14.76 17.96
C VAL A 67 14.54 15.51 19.28
N GLY A 68 14.85 14.80 20.37
CA GLY A 68 15.12 15.42 21.64
C GLY A 68 15.45 14.44 22.75
N GLU A 69 15.75 15.00 23.92
CA GLU A 69 16.05 14.26 25.14
C GLU A 69 15.62 15.06 26.36
N ARG A 70 15.12 14.37 27.38
CA ARG A 70 14.83 14.94 28.69
C ARG A 70 15.12 13.92 29.79
N GLY A 71 16.24 14.11 30.50
CA GLY A 71 16.74 13.12 31.45
C GLY A 71 17.01 11.80 30.72
N ASP A 72 16.50 10.70 31.25
CA ASP A 72 16.68 9.38 30.62
C ASP A 72 15.76 9.11 29.42
N ARG A 73 14.83 10.03 29.12
CA ARG A 73 13.87 9.86 28.02
C ARG A 73 14.41 10.40 26.71
N VAL A 74 14.39 9.58 25.67
CA VAL A 74 14.67 9.96 24.28
C VAL A 74 13.34 10.26 23.59
N ALA A 75 13.24 11.41 22.92
CA ALA A 75 12.12 11.73 22.04
C ALA A 75 12.48 11.31 20.61
N ILE A 76 11.62 10.48 20.00
CA ILE A 76 11.82 9.89 18.68
C ILE A 76 10.64 10.31 17.81
N ARG A 77 10.91 10.97 16.69
CA ARG A 77 9.93 11.25 15.66
C ARG A 77 9.91 10.08 14.69
N SER A 78 8.72 9.51 14.52
CA SER A 78 8.38 8.55 13.48
C SER A 78 7.62 9.27 12.39
N THR A 79 8.17 9.26 11.17
CA THR A 79 7.49 9.77 9.97
C THR A 79 7.00 8.56 9.18
N VAL A 80 5.68 8.35 9.20
CA VAL A 80 5.04 7.24 8.49
C VAL A 80 4.46 7.76 7.18
N THR A 81 5.01 7.25 6.08
CA THR A 81 4.57 7.58 4.71
C THR A 81 3.84 6.40 4.11
N ARG A 82 2.62 6.64 3.64
CA ARG A 82 1.78 5.66 2.96
C ARG A 82 1.62 6.08 1.51
N THR A 83 1.94 5.20 0.59
CA THR A 83 1.90 5.46 -0.85
C THR A 83 1.03 4.42 -1.54
N ASN A 84 0.07 4.87 -2.34
CA ASN A 84 -0.65 3.97 -3.25
C ASN A 84 0.26 3.65 -4.44
N VAL A 85 0.84 2.45 -4.45
CA VAL A 85 1.71 1.95 -5.52
C VAL A 85 0.93 1.16 -6.58
N GLY A 86 -0.38 1.00 -6.38
CA GLY A 86 -1.30 0.35 -7.30
C GLY A 86 -1.84 1.28 -8.38
N GLN A 87 -2.72 0.72 -9.21
CA GLN A 87 -3.44 1.45 -10.27
C GLN A 87 -4.88 1.78 -9.86
N ALA A 88 -5.40 1.14 -8.81
CA ALA A 88 -6.73 1.41 -8.27
C ALA A 88 -6.66 2.46 -7.16
N GLY A 89 -7.69 3.30 -7.05
CA GLY A 89 -7.90 4.15 -5.86
C GLY A 89 -8.09 3.28 -4.61
N VAL A 90 -7.52 3.72 -3.49
CA VAL A 90 -7.54 2.98 -2.22
C VAL A 90 -8.17 3.84 -1.13
N ARG A 91 -9.05 3.22 -0.34
CA ARG A 91 -9.51 3.79 0.93
C ARG A 91 -8.79 3.11 2.08
N VAL A 92 -8.01 3.88 2.84
CA VAL A 92 -7.51 3.43 4.14
C VAL A 92 -8.69 3.40 5.11
N LEU A 93 -8.79 2.33 5.90
CA LEU A 93 -9.87 2.12 6.87
C LEU A 93 -9.36 2.19 8.30
N GLY A 94 -8.14 1.71 8.55
CA GLY A 94 -7.54 1.76 9.87
C GLY A 94 -6.02 1.87 9.80
N LEU A 95 -5.45 2.54 10.79
CA LEU A 95 -4.01 2.65 10.98
C LEU A 95 -3.70 2.53 12.47
N THR A 96 -2.84 1.59 12.83
CA THR A 96 -2.38 1.42 14.21
C THR A 96 -0.86 1.51 14.28
N TYR A 97 -0.39 2.06 15.39
CA TYR A 97 0.99 2.17 15.78
C TYR A 97 1.16 1.45 17.11
N THR A 98 2.11 0.52 17.16
CA THR A 98 2.57 -0.09 18.42
C THR A 98 4.06 0.17 18.53
N VAL A 99 4.50 0.80 19.62
CA VAL A 99 5.94 0.96 19.90
C VAL A 99 6.31 0.01 21.01
N ILE A 100 7.28 -0.84 20.75
CA ILE A 100 7.74 -1.90 21.64
C ILE A 100 9.16 -1.56 22.10
N GLY A 101 9.38 -1.55 23.40
CA GLY A 101 10.72 -1.43 23.98
C GLY A 101 11.46 -2.76 23.90
N ILE A 102 12.68 -2.73 23.40
CA ILE A 102 13.55 -3.90 23.29
C ILE A 102 14.71 -3.71 24.26
N ARG A 103 14.96 -4.75 25.06
CA ARG A 103 16.14 -4.86 25.91
C ARG A 103 17.08 -5.92 25.40
N THR A 104 18.37 -5.61 25.41
CA THR A 104 19.46 -6.46 24.97
C THR A 104 20.36 -6.79 26.15
N ARG A 105 20.52 -8.09 26.42
CA ARG A 105 21.47 -8.57 27.42
C ARG A 105 22.72 -9.05 26.71
N PHE A 106 23.85 -8.43 27.01
CA PHE A 106 25.15 -8.85 26.50
C PHE A 106 25.67 -10.06 27.29
N SER A 107 26.26 -11.00 26.58
CA SER A 107 26.92 -12.18 27.16
C SER A 107 28.22 -11.75 27.85
N GLU A 108 28.49 -12.33 29.02
CA GLU A 108 29.79 -12.16 29.66
C GLU A 108 30.90 -12.89 28.87
N PRO A 109 32.10 -12.31 28.76
CA PRO A 109 33.25 -12.99 28.17
C PRO A 109 33.57 -14.29 28.91
N GLY A 110 33.66 -15.41 28.18
CA GLY A 110 34.04 -16.72 28.74
C GLY A 110 32.89 -17.65 29.14
N GLY A 111 31.63 -17.31 28.84
CA GLY A 111 30.53 -18.26 29.01
C GLY A 111 30.58 -19.43 28.01
N ASP A 112 29.77 -20.46 28.24
CA ASP A 112 29.80 -21.74 27.50
C ASP A 112 29.32 -21.60 26.05
N ASP A 113 30.21 -21.15 25.16
CA ASP A 113 30.00 -20.99 23.72
C ASP A 113 29.53 -22.31 23.06
N ALA A 114 29.99 -23.46 23.56
CA ALA A 114 29.62 -24.77 23.02
C ALA A 114 28.15 -25.12 23.33
N ALA A 115 27.69 -24.84 24.55
CA ALA A 115 26.28 -25.02 24.92
C ALA A 115 25.35 -24.11 24.10
N ARG A 116 25.76 -22.87 23.82
CA ARG A 116 24.96 -21.94 22.99
C ARG A 116 24.86 -22.40 21.54
N GLU A 117 25.97 -22.85 20.96
CA GLU A 117 25.99 -23.40 19.60
C GLU A 117 25.15 -24.67 19.49
N ALA A 118 25.19 -25.55 20.50
CA ALA A 118 24.34 -26.72 20.57
C ALA A 118 22.84 -26.36 20.64
N ALA A 119 22.48 -25.35 21.44
CA ALA A 119 21.10 -24.84 21.53
C ALA A 119 20.61 -24.23 20.21
N PHE A 120 21.48 -23.48 19.50
CA PHE A 120 21.16 -22.97 18.16
C PHE A 120 20.93 -24.11 17.16
N ARG A 121 21.79 -25.13 17.13
CA ARG A 121 21.59 -26.29 16.23
C ARG A 121 20.32 -27.05 16.55
N ALA A 122 19.96 -27.17 17.83
CA ALA A 122 18.72 -27.81 18.24
C ALA A 122 17.48 -27.02 17.79
N SER A 123 17.53 -25.69 17.75
CA SER A 123 16.38 -24.89 17.32
C SER A 123 16.12 -24.96 15.81
N LEU A 124 17.10 -25.33 14.98
CA LEU A 124 16.96 -25.38 13.51
C LEU A 124 15.77 -26.21 12.98
N THR A 125 15.30 -27.20 13.73
CA THR A 125 14.26 -28.13 13.28
C THR A 125 12.92 -27.97 14.01
N GLY A 126 12.81 -27.02 14.95
CA GLY A 126 11.66 -26.87 15.84
C GLY A 126 10.95 -25.51 15.78
N THR A 127 11.41 -24.57 14.96
CA THR A 127 10.82 -23.24 14.87
C THR A 127 10.75 -22.73 13.43
N ALA A 128 9.72 -21.92 13.14
CA ALA A 128 9.58 -21.20 11.88
C ALA A 128 10.37 -19.88 11.84
N SER A 129 10.94 -19.45 12.96
CA SER A 129 11.74 -18.23 13.09
C SER A 129 12.92 -18.44 14.04
N LEU A 130 14.10 -17.96 13.65
CA LEU A 130 15.34 -18.08 14.40
C LEU A 130 15.95 -16.69 14.59
N ASP A 131 16.13 -16.28 15.85
CA ASP A 131 16.93 -15.11 16.24
C ASP A 131 18.05 -15.61 17.15
N ALA A 132 19.29 -15.61 16.64
CA ALA A 132 20.45 -16.08 17.37
C ALA A 132 21.61 -15.11 17.15
N ALA A 133 22.12 -14.58 18.26
CA ALA A 133 23.30 -13.75 18.29
C ALA A 133 24.33 -14.37 19.24
N ARG A 134 25.61 -14.22 18.90
CA ARG A 134 26.72 -14.79 19.68
C ARG A 134 26.88 -14.08 21.01
N ASP A 135 26.95 -12.76 20.95
CA ASP A 135 27.43 -11.91 22.05
C ASP A 135 26.31 -11.22 22.83
N TYR A 136 25.06 -11.41 22.41
CA TYR A 136 23.91 -10.82 23.09
C TYR A 136 22.64 -11.64 22.86
N ARG A 137 21.65 -11.40 23.70
CA ARG A 137 20.30 -11.91 23.55
C ARG A 137 19.30 -10.77 23.69
N ARG A 138 18.39 -10.65 22.74
CA ARG A 138 17.23 -9.76 22.86
C ARG A 138 16.16 -10.42 23.72
N GLU A 139 15.57 -9.67 24.63
CA GLU A 139 14.38 -10.11 25.36
C GLU A 139 13.21 -10.23 24.37
N SER A 140 12.61 -11.41 24.32
CA SER A 140 11.67 -11.82 23.26
C SER A 140 10.30 -11.16 23.38
N ASP A 141 9.89 -10.83 24.60
CA ASP A 141 8.55 -10.34 24.95
C ASP A 141 8.58 -8.84 25.23
N GLY A 142 9.10 -8.06 24.27
CA GLY A 142 9.28 -6.62 24.43
C GLY A 142 8.03 -5.90 24.97
N GLU A 143 8.24 -4.84 25.75
CA GLU A 143 7.15 -4.15 26.44
C GLU A 143 6.52 -3.07 25.55
N PRO A 144 5.19 -3.08 25.29
CA PRO A 144 4.59 -2.03 24.47
C PRO A 144 4.51 -0.70 25.24
N ILE A 145 5.30 0.27 24.77
CA ILE A 145 5.42 1.64 25.29
C ILE A 145 4.26 2.53 24.83
N LEU A 146 3.84 2.37 23.57
CA LEU A 146 2.76 3.15 22.97
C LEU A 146 1.85 2.25 22.15
N ARG A 147 0.54 2.49 22.25
CA ARG A 147 -0.49 1.95 21.35
C ARG A 147 -1.36 3.11 20.91
N GLN A 148 -1.42 3.34 19.61
CA GLN A 148 -2.26 4.40 19.04
C GLN A 148 -2.95 3.86 17.80
N GLY A 149 -4.22 4.18 17.63
CA GLY A 149 -5.00 3.76 16.49
C GLY A 149 -5.90 4.86 15.99
N VAL A 150 -6.15 4.88 14.70
CA VAL A 150 -7.18 5.71 14.07
C VAL A 150 -7.99 4.85 13.11
N LEU A 151 -9.31 5.03 13.18
CA LEU A 151 -10.24 4.52 12.18
C LEU A 151 -10.70 5.71 11.33
N PHE A 152 -10.73 5.50 10.02
CA PHE A 152 -11.11 6.53 9.05
C PHE A 152 -12.55 6.31 8.57
N SER A 153 -13.06 7.27 7.80
CA SER A 153 -14.40 7.23 7.24
C SER A 153 -14.65 5.91 6.50
N GLY A 154 -15.82 5.32 6.74
CA GLY A 154 -16.21 4.00 6.24
C GLY A 154 -15.87 2.84 7.18
N ALA A 155 -14.87 2.97 8.06
CA ALA A 155 -14.53 1.94 9.04
C ALA A 155 -15.35 2.03 10.34
N THR A 156 -15.87 3.21 10.68
CA THR A 156 -16.62 3.49 11.92
C THR A 156 -17.79 4.46 11.67
N ASP A 157 -18.81 4.43 12.53
CA ASP A 157 -19.96 5.37 12.51
C ASP A 157 -19.64 6.65 13.26
N LEU A 158 -18.52 6.65 13.98
CA LEU A 158 -18.04 7.83 14.70
C LEU A 158 -17.50 8.87 13.70
N PRO A 159 -17.57 10.17 14.04
CA PRO A 159 -16.93 11.21 13.24
C PRO A 159 -15.46 10.89 12.97
N SER A 160 -15.10 10.81 11.70
CA SER A 160 -13.77 10.38 11.25
C SER A 160 -13.38 11.06 9.94
N GLU A 161 -12.08 11.26 9.73
CA GLU A 161 -11.55 11.87 8.52
C GLU A 161 -11.60 10.88 7.34
N PRO A 162 -11.76 11.36 6.09
CA PRO A 162 -11.52 10.55 4.91
C PRO A 162 -10.03 10.24 4.77
N SER A 163 -9.71 9.14 4.09
CA SER A 163 -8.33 8.71 3.84
C SER A 163 -8.21 7.91 2.55
N GLU A 164 -8.69 8.54 1.48
CA GLU A 164 -8.54 8.03 0.12
C GLU A 164 -7.13 8.36 -0.39
N LEU A 165 -6.57 7.47 -1.20
CA LEU A 165 -5.27 7.61 -1.85
C LEU A 165 -5.43 7.26 -3.32
N ASN A 166 -5.25 8.25 -4.19
CA ASN A 166 -5.22 8.04 -5.63
C ASN A 166 -3.96 7.29 -6.05
N PRO A 167 -3.94 6.62 -7.21
CA PRO A 167 -2.73 5.99 -7.74
C PRO A 167 -1.53 6.94 -7.75
N GLY A 168 -0.41 6.53 -7.14
CA GLY A 168 0.81 7.32 -6.99
C GLY A 168 0.80 8.36 -5.85
N GLU A 169 -0.35 8.60 -5.21
CA GLU A 169 -0.47 9.55 -4.10
C GLU A 169 0.27 9.03 -2.86
N SER A 170 0.91 9.96 -2.15
CA SER A 170 1.65 9.69 -0.92
C SER A 170 1.22 10.66 0.18
N VAL A 171 0.96 10.12 1.37
CA VAL A 171 0.61 10.91 2.56
C VAL A 171 1.51 10.51 3.72
N SER A 172 2.17 11.51 4.32
CA SER A 172 3.06 11.35 5.47
C SER A 172 2.42 11.93 6.73
N ARG A 173 2.62 11.26 7.88
CA ARG A 173 2.25 11.77 9.20
C ARG A 173 3.38 11.51 10.20
N ASP A 174 3.61 12.51 11.04
CA ASP A 174 4.59 12.42 12.12
C ASP A 174 3.92 12.00 13.43
N VAL A 175 4.60 11.14 14.18
CA VAL A 175 4.26 10.75 15.55
C VAL A 175 5.51 10.89 16.41
N ILE A 176 5.41 11.58 17.54
CA ILE A 176 6.51 11.68 18.50
C ILE A 176 6.26 10.67 19.63
N VAL A 177 7.26 9.85 19.90
CA VAL A 177 7.23 8.83 20.95
C VAL A 177 8.39 9.05 21.90
N TYR A 178 8.19 8.71 23.17
CA TYR A 178 9.20 8.85 24.21
C TYR A 178 9.56 7.46 24.75
N ALA A 179 10.85 7.15 24.80
CA ALA A 179 11.35 5.90 25.35
C ALA A 179 12.40 6.18 26.43
N ASP A 180 12.39 5.38 27.49
CA ASP A 180 13.37 5.46 28.58
C ASP A 180 14.60 4.61 28.24
N ARG A 181 15.76 5.26 28.07
CA ARG A 181 17.02 4.60 27.73
C ARG A 181 17.61 3.73 28.86
N LYS A 182 17.09 3.85 30.10
CA LYS A 182 17.48 2.97 31.21
C LYS A 182 16.71 1.66 31.20
N SER A 183 15.51 1.69 30.64
CA SER A 183 14.61 0.53 30.59
C SER A 183 14.78 -0.26 29.30
N PHE A 184 15.13 0.44 28.20
CA PHE A 184 15.22 -0.13 26.86
C PHE A 184 16.51 0.29 26.16
N ASP A 185 16.97 -0.58 25.26
CA ASP A 185 18.15 -0.38 24.43
C ASP A 185 17.79 0.02 23.00
N ALA A 186 16.62 -0.41 22.54
CA ALA A 186 16.06 -0.03 21.26
C ALA A 186 14.53 0.08 21.37
N VAL A 187 13.92 0.72 20.39
CA VAL A 187 12.48 0.63 20.18
C VAL A 187 12.19 0.03 18.82
N ARG A 188 11.12 -0.76 18.75
CA ARG A 188 10.54 -1.24 17.50
C ARG A 188 9.21 -0.53 17.27
N PHE A 189 9.13 0.24 16.20
CA PHE A 189 7.94 0.95 15.78
C PHE A 189 7.19 0.10 14.76
N GLU A 190 6.06 -0.47 15.16
CA GLU A 190 5.19 -1.27 14.31
C GLU A 190 4.03 -0.45 13.80
N VAL A 191 3.79 -0.55 12.50
CA VAL A 191 2.65 0.06 11.81
C VAL A 191 1.81 -1.03 11.20
N ARG A 192 0.52 -1.04 11.47
CA ARG A 192 -0.45 -1.90 10.76
C ARG A 192 -1.46 -1.02 10.05
N LEU A 193 -1.66 -1.29 8.78
CA LEU A 193 -2.57 -0.55 7.91
C LEU A 193 -3.64 -1.51 7.38
N ALA A 194 -4.90 -1.14 7.55
CA ALA A 194 -6.05 -1.82 6.98
C ALA A 194 -6.67 -0.94 5.89
N TYR A 195 -6.87 -1.48 4.69
CA TYR A 195 -7.33 -0.74 3.52
C TYR A 195 -8.18 -1.61 2.59
N ALA A 196 -8.96 -0.98 1.74
CA ALA A 196 -9.76 -1.62 0.69
C ALA A 196 -9.71 -0.77 -0.59
N LYS A 197 -10.14 -1.35 -1.71
CA LYS A 197 -10.33 -0.57 -2.93
C LYS A 197 -11.42 0.49 -2.71
N GLU A 198 -11.24 1.68 -3.27
CA GLU A 198 -12.13 2.81 -3.01
C GLU A 198 -13.59 2.55 -3.42
N ASP A 199 -13.78 1.89 -4.56
CA ASP A 199 -15.10 1.52 -5.10
C ASP A 199 -15.77 0.35 -4.36
N ASP A 200 -15.03 -0.38 -3.52
CA ASP A 200 -15.59 -1.50 -2.76
C ASP A 200 -16.42 -0.99 -1.58
N ARG A 201 -17.39 -1.80 -1.15
CA ARG A 201 -18.15 -1.49 0.07
C ARG A 201 -17.19 -1.44 1.26
N PRO A 202 -17.18 -0.37 2.05
CA PRO A 202 -16.26 -0.24 3.18
C PRO A 202 -16.56 -1.31 4.24
N VAL A 203 -15.50 -1.86 4.82
CA VAL A 203 -15.57 -2.85 5.90
C VAL A 203 -15.47 -2.12 7.23
N ARG A 204 -16.44 -2.36 8.11
CA ARG A 204 -16.45 -1.81 9.46
C ARG A 204 -15.37 -2.47 10.29
N LEU A 205 -14.59 -1.67 11.00
CA LEU A 205 -13.49 -2.12 11.83
C LEU A 205 -13.70 -1.68 13.28
N ARG A 206 -13.10 -2.44 14.19
CA ARG A 206 -12.90 -2.06 15.60
C ARG A 206 -11.46 -2.33 16.00
N PHE A 207 -11.02 -1.69 17.07
CA PHE A 207 -9.73 -2.02 17.67
C PHE A 207 -9.80 -3.32 18.48
N GLU A 208 -8.69 -4.02 18.51
CA GLU A 208 -8.49 -5.21 19.35
C GLU A 208 -7.05 -5.23 19.86
N ALA A 209 -6.88 -5.65 21.12
CA ALA A 209 -5.56 -5.94 21.67
C ALA A 209 -5.09 -7.29 21.14
N GLY A 210 -3.96 -7.31 20.44
CA GLY A 210 -3.34 -8.54 19.95
C GLY A 210 -2.78 -9.39 21.09
N ALA A 211 -2.57 -10.68 20.82
CA ALA A 211 -1.96 -11.61 21.78
C ALA A 211 -0.51 -11.23 22.13
N ASP A 212 0.17 -10.52 21.23
CA ASP A 212 1.48 -9.89 21.39
C ASP A 212 1.44 -8.58 22.22
N GLY A 213 0.26 -8.23 22.74
CA GLY A 213 0.03 -6.96 23.40
C GLY A 213 0.01 -5.76 22.45
N GLY A 214 0.04 -5.96 21.13
CA GLY A 214 -0.05 -4.89 20.14
C GLY A 214 -1.49 -4.38 19.94
N LEU A 215 -1.64 -3.30 19.17
CA LEU A 215 -2.95 -2.79 18.74
C LEU A 215 -3.24 -3.20 17.29
N ALA A 216 -4.32 -3.93 17.08
CA ALA A 216 -4.80 -4.35 15.77
C ALA A 216 -6.17 -3.73 15.45
N THR A 217 -6.52 -3.76 14.17
CA THR A 217 -7.89 -3.53 13.69
C THR A 217 -8.45 -4.83 13.15
N VAL A 218 -9.71 -5.12 13.50
CA VAL A 218 -10.41 -6.32 13.06
C VAL A 218 -11.79 -5.95 12.53
N PRO A 219 -12.34 -6.72 11.56
CA PRO A 219 -13.72 -6.55 11.12
C PRO A 219 -14.73 -6.65 12.27
N VAL A 220 -15.74 -5.78 12.27
CA VAL A 220 -16.87 -5.88 13.21
C VAL A 220 -17.75 -7.06 12.83
N GLU A 221 -18.10 -7.17 11.54
CA GLU A 221 -18.79 -8.33 10.99
C GLU A 221 -17.79 -9.35 10.39
N PRO A 222 -18.12 -10.65 10.38
CA PRO A 222 -17.30 -11.65 9.73
C PRO A 222 -17.00 -11.30 8.27
N CYS A 223 -15.71 -11.18 7.95
CA CYS A 223 -15.23 -10.86 6.60
C CYS A 223 -14.33 -12.02 6.11
N PRO A 224 -14.91 -13.16 5.70
CA PRO A 224 -14.14 -14.33 5.34
C PRO A 224 -13.43 -14.16 3.98
N ALA A 225 -12.19 -14.64 3.91
CA ALA A 225 -11.51 -14.84 2.63
C ALA A 225 -12.25 -15.90 1.79
N PRO A 226 -12.22 -15.81 0.44
CA PRO A 226 -11.51 -14.82 -0.37
C PRO A 226 -12.33 -13.55 -0.69
N LYS A 227 -13.59 -13.49 -0.26
CA LYS A 227 -14.54 -12.43 -0.64
C LYS A 227 -14.37 -11.13 0.14
N CYS A 228 -13.58 -11.15 1.21
CA CYS A 228 -13.30 -9.97 2.00
C CYS A 228 -12.49 -8.94 1.18
N PRO A 229 -13.01 -7.71 0.96
CA PRO A 229 -12.29 -6.66 0.24
C PRO A 229 -11.19 -6.03 1.10
N LEU A 230 -11.19 -6.29 2.41
CA LEU A 230 -10.16 -5.82 3.33
C LEU A 230 -8.80 -6.42 2.99
N ARG A 231 -7.78 -5.58 2.98
CA ARG A 231 -6.37 -5.92 2.91
C ARG A 231 -5.67 -5.30 4.10
N THR A 232 -4.66 -6.00 4.59
CA THR A 232 -3.82 -5.53 5.68
C THR A 232 -2.37 -5.59 5.25
N THR A 233 -1.57 -4.63 5.70
CA THR A 233 -0.12 -4.66 5.58
C THR A 233 0.47 -4.21 6.90
N ASP A 234 1.56 -4.84 7.31
CA ASP A 234 2.32 -4.52 8.50
C ASP A 234 3.78 -4.20 8.15
N PHE A 235 4.37 -3.34 8.96
CA PHE A 235 5.76 -2.93 8.81
C PHE A 235 6.33 -2.60 10.18
N ALA A 236 7.61 -2.91 10.38
CA ALA A 236 8.32 -2.59 11.60
C ALA A 236 9.65 -1.91 11.28
N THR A 237 10.02 -0.92 12.08
CA THR A 237 11.34 -0.28 12.02
C THR A 237 11.91 -0.20 13.43
N GLU A 238 13.17 -0.58 13.59
CA GLU A 238 13.87 -0.50 14.86
C GLU A 238 14.74 0.76 14.93
N PHE A 239 14.86 1.32 16.13
CA PHE A 239 15.70 2.48 16.42
C PHE A 239 16.48 2.25 17.70
N SER A 240 17.81 2.31 17.60
CA SER A 240 18.72 2.24 18.75
C SER A 240 18.59 3.48 19.63
N LEU A 241 18.52 3.28 20.95
CA LEU A 241 18.53 4.38 21.93
C LEU A 241 19.95 4.81 22.35
N TRP A 242 20.95 4.09 21.86
CA TRP A 242 22.38 4.29 22.10
C TRP A 242 22.95 5.27 21.07
#